data_AF-A0A6G4N164-F1
#
_entry.id   AF-A0A6G4N164-F1
#
_cell.length_a   1.000
_cell.length_b   1.000
_cell.length_c   1.000
_cell.angle_alpha   90.00
_cell.angle_beta   90.00
_cell.angle_gamma   90.00
#
_symmetry.space_group_name_H-M   'P 1'
#
loop_
_entity.id
_entity.type
_entity.pdbx_description
1 polymer ?
#
loop_
_entity_poly.entity_id
_entity_poly.type
_entity_poly.pdbx_seq_one_letter_code
_entity_poly.pdbx_strand_id
1 'polypeptide(L)'
;WYIWARAWFETGLVSQTGAWCLSVVDSENKFIAGMAIEKSERARNKALVLFLMGDGAGGSRVVKSIEFSPTLWVKDNPYSLEGKDQNRNMFDLRKQGDKVTYFWYGGYHSFFESRIKDKQASKVQFFVGQYKGGNSTINQLVTHHYLNDFSFYKLNVPFWRDVPNRYPTGAELFIDATGEVNPEEKGRLYVNNLLAPDDEILGTDYFKVPPGKTKVQLLVSSFAEVESARAEIEEAWI
;
A
#
# COMPACT_ATOMS: atom_id res chain seq x y z
N TRP A 1 2.36 -8.25 3.40
CA TRP A 1 3.69 -7.62 3.28
C TRP A 1 3.84 -7.08 1.87
N TYR A 2 4.82 -6.22 1.65
CA TYR A 2 5.11 -5.57 0.38
C TYR A 2 6.62 -5.58 0.13
N ILE A 3 7.02 -5.95 -1.07
CA ILE A 3 8.37 -5.77 -1.59
C ILE A 3 8.27 -4.73 -2.69
N TRP A 4 9.20 -3.78 -2.65
CA TRP A 4 9.53 -2.95 -3.79
C TRP A 4 11.02 -3.14 -4.07
N ALA A 5 11.37 -3.35 -5.33
CA ALA A 5 12.75 -3.48 -5.73
C ALA A 5 12.97 -3.06 -7.19
N ARG A 6 14.22 -2.97 -7.61
CA ARG A 6 14.60 -2.84 -9.02
C ARG A 6 15.38 -4.05 -9.47
N ALA A 7 15.19 -4.45 -10.72
CA ALA A 7 15.98 -5.51 -11.34
C ALA A 7 16.82 -4.96 -12.49
N TRP A 8 17.95 -5.60 -12.76
CA TRP A 8 18.65 -5.49 -14.03
C TRP A 8 18.90 -6.90 -14.55
N PHE A 9 18.27 -7.21 -15.68
CA PHE A 9 18.37 -8.50 -16.36
C PHE A 9 18.56 -8.25 -17.87
N GLU A 10 19.81 -8.30 -18.34
CA GLU A 10 20.17 -7.94 -19.71
C GLU A 10 21.34 -8.79 -20.21
N THR A 11 21.20 -9.30 -21.43
CA THR A 11 22.22 -10.10 -22.09
C THR A 11 23.20 -9.25 -22.88
N GLY A 12 24.49 -9.56 -22.80
CA GLY A 12 25.49 -9.09 -23.76
C GLY A 12 25.61 -9.99 -24.99
N LEU A 13 25.22 -11.28 -24.89
CA LEU A 13 25.25 -12.25 -25.99
C LEU A 13 23.99 -13.12 -25.98
N VAL A 14 23.51 -13.47 -27.18
CA VAL A 14 22.34 -14.35 -27.36
C VAL A 14 22.51 -15.72 -26.69
N SER A 15 23.76 -16.22 -26.65
CA SER A 15 24.10 -17.53 -26.09
C SER A 15 24.10 -17.60 -24.56
N GLN A 16 24.00 -16.47 -23.88
CA GLN A 16 24.01 -16.43 -22.42
C GLN A 16 22.73 -17.04 -21.84
N THR A 17 22.89 -17.61 -20.64
CA THR A 17 21.78 -18.16 -19.85
C THR A 17 21.82 -17.64 -18.43
N GLY A 18 20.67 -17.54 -17.79
CA GLY A 18 20.55 -16.98 -16.46
C GLY A 18 19.23 -17.35 -15.81
N ALA A 19 19.28 -17.59 -14.50
CA ALA A 19 18.13 -17.74 -13.63
C ALA A 19 18.26 -16.77 -12.46
N TRP A 20 17.25 -15.95 -12.29
CA TRP A 20 17.10 -14.95 -11.25
C TRP A 20 15.84 -15.31 -10.47
N CYS A 21 15.88 -15.39 -9.15
CA CYS A 21 14.67 -15.71 -8.38
C CYS A 21 14.67 -14.99 -7.04
N LEU A 22 13.65 -14.16 -6.81
CA LEU A 22 13.36 -13.55 -5.53
C LEU A 22 12.17 -14.28 -4.89
N SER A 23 12.41 -14.89 -3.73
CA SER A 23 11.45 -15.74 -3.03
C SER A 23 11.18 -15.24 -1.62
N VAL A 24 9.93 -15.27 -1.20
CA VAL A 24 9.51 -15.06 0.19
C VAL A 24 9.09 -16.40 0.76
N VAL A 25 9.70 -16.79 1.87
CA VAL A 25 9.48 -18.09 2.52
C VAL A 25 9.12 -17.92 4.00
N ASP A 26 8.42 -18.90 4.55
CA ASP A 26 8.15 -18.95 6.00
C ASP A 26 9.37 -19.46 6.79
N SER A 27 9.22 -19.59 8.11
CA SER A 27 10.29 -20.02 9.02
C SER A 27 10.82 -21.42 8.73
N GLU A 28 10.00 -22.27 8.12
CA GLU A 28 10.34 -23.64 7.70
C GLU A 28 10.89 -23.69 6.26
N ASN A 29 11.15 -22.54 5.64
CA ASN A 29 11.51 -22.39 4.23
C ASN A 29 10.44 -22.89 3.24
N LYS A 30 9.17 -22.93 3.64
CA LYS A 30 8.06 -23.22 2.72
C LYS A 30 7.76 -21.97 1.89
N PHE A 31 7.60 -22.16 0.58
CA PHE A 31 7.41 -21.07 -0.36
C PHE A 31 6.05 -20.37 -0.18
N ILE A 32 6.05 -19.03 -0.14
CA ILE A 32 4.84 -18.20 -0.05
C ILE A 32 4.54 -17.56 -1.40
N ALA A 33 5.48 -16.79 -1.92
CA ALA A 33 5.37 -16.09 -3.19
C ALA A 33 6.75 -15.62 -3.66
N GLY A 34 6.91 -15.39 -4.95
CA GLY A 34 8.15 -14.88 -5.52
C GLY A 34 8.03 -14.53 -6.99
N MET A 35 9.08 -13.99 -7.55
CA MET A 35 9.20 -13.72 -8.98
C MET A 35 10.52 -14.32 -9.46
N ALA A 36 10.50 -14.94 -10.64
CA ALA A 36 11.69 -15.42 -11.28
C ALA A 36 11.85 -14.83 -12.68
N ILE A 37 13.08 -14.76 -13.15
CA ILE A 37 13.42 -14.47 -14.54
C ILE A 37 14.30 -15.60 -15.03
N GLU A 38 13.89 -16.22 -16.13
CA GLU A 38 14.58 -17.37 -16.70
C GLU A 38 14.95 -17.11 -18.15
N LYS A 39 16.25 -17.20 -18.44
CA LYS A 39 16.80 -17.28 -19.78
C LYS A 39 17.56 -18.59 -19.94
N SER A 40 16.87 -19.60 -20.44
CA SER A 40 17.43 -20.95 -20.65
C SER A 40 17.95 -21.18 -22.07
N GLU A 41 17.40 -20.47 -23.06
CA GLU A 41 17.73 -20.66 -24.48
C GLU A 41 19.01 -19.94 -24.90
N ARG A 42 19.89 -20.65 -25.63
CA ARG A 42 21.15 -20.12 -26.17
C ARG A 42 21.08 -19.68 -27.63
N ALA A 43 20.06 -20.11 -28.36
CA ALA A 43 19.91 -19.80 -29.78
C ALA A 43 19.07 -18.53 -30.04
N ARG A 44 18.25 -18.13 -29.06
CA ARG A 44 17.33 -16.99 -29.18
C ARG A 44 17.50 -16.08 -27.98
N ASN A 45 17.42 -14.76 -28.21
CA ASN A 45 17.48 -13.80 -27.12
C ASN A 45 16.12 -13.64 -26.42
N LYS A 46 15.65 -14.74 -25.85
CA LYS A 46 14.36 -14.86 -25.19
C LYS A 46 14.56 -15.16 -23.70
N ALA A 47 13.77 -14.51 -22.87
CA ALA A 47 13.65 -14.74 -21.44
C ALA A 47 12.16 -14.78 -21.04
N LEU A 48 11.88 -15.35 -19.87
CA LEU A 48 10.57 -15.38 -19.25
C LEU A 48 10.64 -14.68 -17.90
N VAL A 49 9.70 -13.79 -17.61
CA VAL A 49 9.38 -13.46 -16.22
C VAL A 49 8.27 -14.39 -15.75
N LEU A 50 8.48 -14.99 -14.60
CA LEU A 50 7.59 -15.96 -13.99
C LEU A 50 7.06 -15.40 -12.67
N PHE A 51 5.75 -15.36 -12.52
CA PHE A 51 5.12 -15.10 -11.23
C PHE A 51 4.92 -16.42 -10.52
N LEU A 52 5.52 -16.53 -9.33
CA LEU A 52 5.53 -17.74 -8.53
C LEU A 52 4.64 -17.55 -7.30
N MET A 53 3.74 -18.51 -7.08
CA MET A 53 2.84 -18.57 -5.93
C MET A 53 3.10 -19.86 -5.15
N GLY A 54 3.03 -19.80 -3.82
CA GLY A 54 3.09 -20.99 -2.99
C GLY A 54 1.91 -21.91 -3.24
N ASP A 55 2.14 -23.21 -3.17
CA ASP A 55 1.11 -24.24 -3.32
C ASP A 55 0.43 -24.62 -1.99
N GLY A 56 0.89 -24.05 -0.87
CA GLY A 56 0.42 -24.37 0.49
C GLY A 56 1.04 -25.64 1.10
N ALA A 57 1.69 -26.49 0.31
CA ALA A 57 2.43 -27.67 0.74
C ALA A 57 3.94 -27.39 0.91
N GLY A 58 4.39 -26.19 0.51
CA GLY A 58 5.76 -25.70 0.67
C GLY A 58 6.51 -25.57 -0.65
N GLY A 59 5.93 -26.03 -1.75
CA GLY A 59 6.42 -25.80 -3.10
C GLY A 59 5.89 -24.51 -3.70
N SER A 60 6.30 -24.26 -4.95
CA SER A 60 5.86 -23.14 -5.76
C SER A 60 5.19 -23.63 -7.04
N ARG A 61 4.31 -22.80 -7.59
CA ARG A 61 3.74 -22.98 -8.92
C ARG A 61 3.83 -21.67 -9.70
N VAL A 62 4.02 -21.78 -11.01
CA VAL A 62 3.94 -20.63 -11.92
C VAL A 62 2.48 -20.27 -12.13
N VAL A 63 2.10 -19.03 -11.84
CA VAL A 63 0.73 -18.52 -12.06
C VAL A 63 0.61 -17.67 -13.30
N LYS A 64 1.74 -17.15 -13.79
CA LYS A 64 1.84 -16.46 -15.07
C LYS A 64 3.27 -16.49 -15.57
N SER A 65 3.41 -16.57 -16.88
CA SER A 65 4.67 -16.43 -17.60
C SER A 65 4.49 -15.33 -18.65
N ILE A 66 5.44 -14.41 -18.73
CA ILE A 66 5.47 -13.37 -19.77
C ILE A 66 6.82 -13.45 -20.46
N GLU A 67 6.77 -13.59 -21.79
CA GLU A 67 7.96 -13.59 -22.63
C GLU A 67 8.44 -12.17 -22.89
N PHE A 68 9.76 -11.98 -22.87
CA PHE A 68 10.40 -10.74 -23.26
C PHE A 68 11.80 -11.01 -23.84
N SER A 69 12.36 -10.00 -24.51
CA SER A 69 13.73 -10.06 -25.04
C SER A 69 14.64 -9.23 -24.13
N PRO A 70 15.63 -9.81 -23.42
CA PRO A 70 16.46 -9.09 -22.43
C PRO A 70 17.54 -8.23 -23.11
N THR A 71 17.10 -7.34 -23.99
CA THR A 71 17.92 -6.34 -24.67
C THR A 71 18.09 -5.09 -23.82
N LEU A 72 18.88 -4.14 -24.31
CA LEU A 72 19.10 -2.84 -23.66
C LEU A 72 17.88 -1.89 -23.75
N TRP A 73 16.90 -2.18 -24.62
CA TRP A 73 15.79 -1.28 -24.92
C TRP A 73 14.58 -1.51 -24.00
N VAL A 74 14.07 -0.44 -23.40
CA VAL A 74 12.94 -0.48 -22.46
C VAL A 74 11.66 -1.01 -23.10
N LYS A 75 11.47 -0.80 -24.41
CA LYS A 75 10.31 -1.31 -25.17
C LYS A 75 10.21 -2.83 -25.14
N ASP A 76 11.34 -3.52 -25.04
CA ASP A 76 11.44 -4.98 -25.04
C ASP A 76 11.71 -5.54 -23.64
N ASN A 77 12.36 -4.75 -22.77
CA ASN A 77 12.81 -5.18 -21.45
C ASN A 77 12.75 -4.02 -20.44
N PRO A 78 11.82 -4.03 -19.47
CA PRO A 78 11.82 -3.00 -18.41
C PRO A 78 13.09 -3.02 -17.55
N TYR A 79 13.79 -4.16 -17.47
CA TYR A 79 14.98 -4.35 -16.62
C TYR A 79 16.28 -4.18 -17.39
N SER A 80 16.28 -3.29 -18.37
CA SER A 80 17.44 -2.95 -19.20
C SER A 80 18.18 -1.71 -18.70
N LEU A 81 19.32 -1.40 -19.33
CA LEU A 81 20.01 -0.12 -19.16
C LEU A 81 19.07 1.07 -19.41
N GLU A 82 18.38 1.11 -20.55
CA GLU A 82 17.44 2.20 -20.86
C GLU A 82 16.28 2.26 -19.85
N GLY A 83 15.77 1.09 -19.43
CA GLY A 83 14.76 1.01 -18.39
C GLY A 83 15.26 1.56 -17.06
N LYS A 84 16.51 1.30 -16.69
CA LYS A 84 17.14 1.89 -15.50
C LYS A 84 17.32 3.40 -15.63
N ASP A 85 17.84 3.89 -16.75
CA ASP A 85 18.10 5.32 -16.97
C ASP A 85 16.80 6.14 -16.99
N GLN A 86 15.70 5.54 -17.47
CA GLN A 86 14.36 6.13 -17.41
C GLN A 86 13.64 5.89 -16.08
N ASN A 87 14.26 5.24 -15.09
CA ASN A 87 13.65 4.88 -13.81
C ASN A 87 12.39 4.00 -13.94
N ARG A 88 12.41 3.04 -14.88
CA ARG A 88 11.33 2.12 -15.25
C ARG A 88 11.65 0.63 -14.98
N ASN A 89 12.73 0.34 -14.27
CA ASN A 89 13.17 -1.03 -13.96
C ASN A 89 12.73 -1.54 -12.57
N MET A 90 11.78 -0.88 -11.94
CA MET A 90 11.18 -1.34 -10.68
C MET A 90 10.16 -2.45 -10.88
N PHE A 91 10.01 -3.26 -9.84
CA PHE A 91 8.91 -4.19 -9.67
C PHE A 91 8.49 -4.25 -8.22
N ASP A 92 7.29 -4.75 -8.00
CA ASP A 92 6.77 -4.94 -6.67
C ASP A 92 6.02 -6.27 -6.53
N LEU A 93 5.95 -6.71 -5.27
CA LEU A 93 5.25 -7.91 -4.87
C LEU A 93 4.49 -7.63 -3.57
N ARG A 94 3.17 -7.74 -3.62
CA ARG A 94 2.30 -7.42 -2.49
C ARG A 94 1.46 -8.63 -2.08
N LYS A 95 1.59 -9.08 -0.83
CA LYS A 95 0.68 -10.07 -0.23
C LYS A 95 -0.29 -9.43 0.76
N GLN A 96 -1.58 -9.69 0.58
CA GLN A 96 -2.66 -9.32 1.50
C GLN A 96 -3.60 -10.50 1.70
N GLY A 97 -3.53 -11.15 2.87
CA GLY A 97 -4.29 -12.38 3.09
C GLY A 97 -3.87 -13.45 2.08
N ASP A 98 -4.83 -13.97 1.33
CA ASP A 98 -4.69 -14.97 0.27
C ASP A 98 -4.33 -14.38 -1.11
N LYS A 99 -4.39 -13.05 -1.27
CA LYS A 99 -4.08 -12.36 -2.51
C LYS A 99 -2.60 -12.01 -2.60
N VAL A 100 -1.99 -12.33 -3.75
CA VAL A 100 -0.65 -11.86 -4.13
C VAL A 100 -0.76 -11.08 -5.44
N THR A 101 -0.21 -9.86 -5.44
CA THR A 101 -0.18 -8.96 -6.59
C THR A 101 1.26 -8.72 -7.03
N TYR A 102 1.51 -8.85 -8.33
CA TYR A 102 2.80 -8.70 -9.00
C TYR A 102 2.73 -7.49 -9.93
N PHE A 103 3.76 -6.67 -9.95
CA PHE A 103 3.95 -5.65 -10.97
C PHE A 103 4.90 -6.15 -12.07
N TRP A 104 4.52 -5.95 -13.32
CA TRP A 104 5.42 -6.09 -14.46
C TRP A 104 5.08 -5.04 -15.51
N TYR A 105 6.09 -4.27 -15.89
CA TYR A 105 6.08 -3.36 -17.05
C TYR A 105 4.81 -2.51 -17.20
N GLY A 106 4.44 -1.79 -16.13
CA GLY A 106 3.28 -0.89 -16.10
C GLY A 106 1.95 -1.57 -15.79
N GLY A 107 1.92 -2.89 -15.64
CA GLY A 107 0.73 -3.67 -15.33
C GLY A 107 0.79 -4.34 -13.96
N TYR A 108 -0.36 -4.44 -13.31
CA TYR A 108 -0.55 -5.24 -12.10
C TYR A 108 -1.29 -6.54 -12.41
N HIS A 109 -0.84 -7.62 -11.79
CA HIS A 109 -1.40 -8.96 -11.94
C HIS A 109 -1.66 -9.56 -10.57
N SER A 110 -2.92 -9.87 -10.24
CA SER A 110 -3.29 -10.42 -8.94
C SER A 110 -3.78 -11.86 -9.06
N PHE A 111 -3.37 -12.68 -8.10
CA PHE A 111 -3.73 -14.10 -8.00
C PHE A 111 -4.09 -14.41 -6.55
N PHE A 112 -4.86 -15.48 -6.34
CA PHE A 112 -5.38 -15.87 -5.04
C PHE A 112 -5.00 -17.32 -4.72
N GLU A 113 -4.62 -17.56 -3.46
CA GLU A 113 -4.36 -18.89 -2.92
C GLU A 113 -4.70 -18.90 -1.42
N SER A 114 -5.80 -19.56 -1.07
CA SER A 114 -6.30 -19.60 0.31
C SER A 114 -5.32 -20.31 1.25
N ARG A 115 -4.56 -21.30 0.76
CA ARG A 115 -3.61 -22.07 1.57
C ARG A 115 -2.38 -21.28 2.04
N ILE A 116 -2.10 -20.12 1.43
CA ILE A 116 -1.03 -19.22 1.88
C ILE A 116 -1.55 -18.03 2.69
N LYS A 117 -2.87 -17.94 2.96
CA LYS A 117 -3.49 -16.79 3.62
C LYS A 117 -2.80 -16.41 4.92
N ASP A 118 -2.64 -17.38 5.82
CA ASP A 118 -2.10 -17.17 7.17
C ASP A 118 -0.59 -17.47 7.26
N LYS A 119 0.06 -17.78 6.13
CA LYS A 119 1.51 -17.97 6.07
C LYS A 119 2.25 -16.66 6.34
N GLN A 120 3.10 -16.69 7.35
CA GLN A 120 3.92 -15.55 7.76
C GLN A 120 5.27 -15.58 7.03
N ALA A 121 5.65 -14.46 6.43
CA ALA A 121 6.97 -14.31 5.84
C ALA A 121 8.03 -14.24 6.94
N SER A 122 9.08 -15.05 6.83
CA SER A 122 10.22 -15.08 7.75
C SER A 122 11.50 -14.65 7.05
N LYS A 123 11.70 -15.09 5.80
CA LYS A 123 12.92 -14.81 5.04
C LYS A 123 12.59 -14.37 3.62
N VAL A 124 13.48 -13.56 3.07
CA VAL A 124 13.56 -13.29 1.64
C VAL A 124 14.84 -13.90 1.13
N GLN A 125 14.74 -14.71 0.08
CA GLN A 125 15.86 -15.40 -0.55
C GLN A 125 16.01 -14.87 -1.96
N PHE A 126 17.24 -14.56 -2.34
CA PHE A 126 17.55 -14.11 -3.69
C PHE A 126 18.61 -15.03 -4.30
N PHE A 127 18.29 -15.58 -5.47
CA PHE A 127 19.14 -16.48 -6.22
C PHE A 127 19.48 -15.88 -7.58
N VAL A 128 20.74 -16.04 -7.96
CA VAL A 128 21.29 -15.72 -9.29
C VAL A 128 22.16 -16.89 -9.71
N GLY A 129 21.94 -17.42 -10.90
CA GLY A 129 22.72 -18.55 -11.40
C GLY A 129 22.61 -18.78 -12.90
N GLN A 130 23.36 -19.75 -13.41
CA GLN A 130 23.42 -20.08 -14.83
C GLN A 130 22.80 -21.46 -15.08
N TYR A 131 22.19 -21.66 -16.25
CA TYR A 131 21.81 -23.01 -16.67
C TYR A 131 23.04 -23.81 -17.10
N LYS A 132 23.17 -25.02 -16.54
CA LYS A 132 24.23 -25.96 -16.89
C LYS A 132 24.11 -26.38 -18.36
N GLY A 133 25.24 -26.36 -19.07
CA GLY A 133 25.42 -26.95 -20.40
C GLY A 133 26.90 -27.10 -20.76
N GLY A 134 27.19 -27.48 -22.01
CA GLY A 134 28.53 -27.93 -22.43
C GLY A 134 29.70 -26.92 -22.23
N ASN A 135 29.41 -25.63 -22.06
CA ASN A 135 30.42 -24.60 -21.76
C ASN A 135 29.84 -23.59 -20.74
N SER A 136 29.72 -24.01 -19.48
CA SER A 136 29.12 -23.19 -18.39
C SER A 136 30.18 -22.36 -17.68
N THR A 137 30.88 -21.51 -18.43
CA THR A 137 31.82 -20.54 -17.86
C THR A 137 31.09 -19.27 -17.45
N ILE A 138 31.68 -18.47 -16.55
CA ILE A 138 31.10 -17.21 -16.06
C ILE A 138 30.74 -16.24 -17.20
N ASN A 139 31.45 -16.30 -18.33
CA ASN A 139 31.20 -15.49 -19.53
C ASN A 139 29.89 -15.85 -20.25
N GLN A 140 29.28 -17.00 -19.92
CA GLN A 140 28.01 -17.47 -20.46
C GLN A 140 26.82 -17.25 -19.48
N LEU A 141 27.07 -16.59 -18.34
CA LEU A 141 26.03 -16.01 -17.49
C LEU A 141 25.49 -14.73 -18.17
N VAL A 142 24.21 -14.43 -17.97
CA VAL A 142 23.61 -13.14 -18.37
C VAL A 142 24.45 -11.98 -17.80
N THR A 143 24.79 -11.00 -18.66
CA THR A 143 25.74 -9.92 -18.36
C THR A 143 25.33 -9.05 -17.19
N HIS A 144 24.09 -8.55 -17.20
CA HIS A 144 23.52 -7.83 -16.05
C HIS A 144 22.44 -8.70 -15.44
N HIS A 145 22.64 -9.09 -14.18
CA HIS A 145 21.89 -10.18 -13.59
C HIS A 145 21.80 -10.03 -12.06
N TYR A 146 21.14 -8.98 -11.58
CA TYR A 146 21.11 -8.64 -10.15
C TYR A 146 19.89 -7.81 -9.75
N LEU A 147 19.76 -7.60 -8.44
CA LEU A 147 18.80 -6.71 -7.81
C LEU A 147 19.47 -5.39 -7.44
N ASN A 148 18.73 -4.29 -7.57
CA ASN A 148 19.07 -2.97 -7.05
C ASN A 148 17.93 -2.49 -6.13
N ASP A 149 18.26 -1.61 -5.20
CA ASP A 149 17.31 -0.90 -4.33
C ASP A 149 16.19 -1.80 -3.79
N PHE A 150 16.49 -2.63 -2.79
CA PHE A 150 15.52 -3.56 -2.23
C PHE A 150 14.88 -3.03 -0.95
N SER A 151 13.56 -3.15 -0.82
CA SER A 151 12.83 -2.83 0.41
C SER A 151 11.73 -3.85 0.70
N PHE A 152 11.58 -4.21 1.98
CA PHE A 152 10.53 -5.10 2.47
C PHE A 152 9.75 -4.42 3.60
N TYR A 153 8.42 -4.36 3.45
CA TYR A 153 7.53 -3.73 4.40
C TYR A 153 6.52 -4.72 4.95
N LYS A 154 6.39 -4.73 6.27
CA LYS A 154 5.22 -5.34 6.93
C LYS A 154 4.04 -4.39 6.77
N LEU A 155 2.96 -4.90 6.16
CA LEU A 155 1.73 -4.13 5.97
C LEU A 155 0.73 -4.45 7.08
N ASN A 156 -0.22 -3.54 7.30
CA ASN A 156 -1.34 -3.70 8.24
C ASN A 156 -0.88 -4.04 9.67
N VAL A 157 0.17 -3.38 10.14
CA VAL A 157 0.62 -3.50 11.53
C VAL A 157 -0.35 -2.68 12.39
N PRO A 158 -1.11 -3.29 13.31
CA PRO A 158 -1.91 -2.52 14.25
C PRO A 158 -0.99 -1.70 15.14
N PHE A 159 -1.33 -0.44 15.35
CA PHE A 159 -0.63 0.45 16.26
C PHE A 159 -1.64 1.12 17.19
N TRP A 160 -1.21 1.38 18.41
CA TRP A 160 -1.97 2.19 19.35
C TRP A 160 -1.72 3.66 19.02
N ARG A 161 -2.78 4.45 19.00
CA ARG A 161 -2.70 5.91 18.95
C ARG A 161 -3.50 6.43 20.13
N ASP A 162 -2.86 7.22 20.97
CA ASP A 162 -3.58 7.99 21.97
C ASP A 162 -4.41 9.04 21.24
N VAL A 163 -5.72 8.89 21.30
CA VAL A 163 -6.68 9.90 20.84
C VAL A 163 -7.07 10.67 22.09
N PRO A 164 -6.62 11.94 22.26
CA PRO A 164 -7.03 12.75 23.40
C PRO A 164 -8.55 12.85 23.44
N ASN A 165 -9.14 12.72 24.63
CA ASN A 165 -10.55 13.00 24.78
C ASN A 165 -10.75 14.52 24.57
N ARG A 166 -11.30 14.89 23.41
CA ARG A 166 -11.51 16.30 23.02
C ARG A 166 -12.41 17.04 24.01
N TYR A 167 -13.39 16.33 24.58
CA TYR A 167 -14.32 16.85 25.58
C TYR A 167 -14.28 15.97 26.83
N PRO A 168 -13.47 16.32 27.85
CA PRO A 168 -13.41 15.56 29.09
C PRO A 168 -14.76 15.55 29.83
N THR A 169 -14.95 14.61 30.75
CA THR A 169 -16.14 14.56 31.61
C THR A 169 -16.35 15.90 32.31
N GLY A 170 -17.58 16.42 32.24
CA GLY A 170 -17.93 17.74 32.78
C GLY A 170 -17.64 18.91 31.86
N ALA A 171 -17.16 18.68 30.62
CA ALA A 171 -17.03 19.74 29.64
C ALA A 171 -18.40 20.28 29.22
N GLU A 172 -18.55 21.60 29.26
CA GLU A 172 -19.74 22.31 28.80
C GLU A 172 -19.49 22.88 27.41
N LEU A 173 -20.39 22.55 26.48
CA LEU A 173 -20.37 23.07 25.12
C LEU A 173 -21.61 23.94 24.94
N PHE A 174 -21.44 25.18 24.50
CA PHE A 174 -22.55 26.04 24.14
C PHE A 174 -22.24 26.89 22.90
N ILE A 175 -23.29 27.28 22.20
CA ILE A 175 -23.21 28.17 21.04
C ILE A 175 -23.79 29.51 21.45
N ASP A 176 -23.01 30.58 21.37
CA ASP A 176 -23.49 31.93 21.66
C ASP A 176 -24.29 32.47 20.46
N ALA A 177 -25.60 32.26 20.53
CA ALA A 177 -26.59 32.75 19.58
C ALA A 177 -26.90 34.26 19.72
N THR A 178 -26.82 34.79 20.94
CA THR A 178 -27.30 36.14 21.30
C THR A 178 -26.25 37.19 20.96
N GLY A 179 -24.97 36.80 21.02
CA GLY A 179 -23.82 37.70 20.96
C GLY A 179 -23.54 38.37 22.30
N GLU A 180 -24.02 37.78 23.41
CA GLU A 180 -23.73 38.27 24.76
C GLU A 180 -22.26 38.06 25.14
N VAL A 181 -21.65 36.97 24.68
CA VAL A 181 -20.23 36.64 24.92
C VAL A 181 -19.35 37.34 23.89
N ASN A 182 -19.75 37.34 22.61
CA ASN A 182 -19.08 38.10 21.57
C ASN A 182 -20.08 38.83 20.64
N PRO A 183 -20.23 40.16 20.78
CA PRO A 183 -21.15 40.94 19.95
C PRO A 183 -20.76 40.99 18.46
N GLU A 184 -19.47 40.82 18.12
CA GLU A 184 -18.94 40.95 16.76
C GLU A 184 -19.05 39.64 15.97
N GLU A 185 -18.99 38.49 16.64
CA GLU A 185 -19.06 37.16 16.04
C GLU A 185 -20.12 36.31 16.75
N LYS A 186 -21.37 36.39 16.27
CA LYS A 186 -22.47 35.54 16.76
C LYS A 186 -22.38 34.13 16.19
N GLY A 187 -22.95 33.16 16.91
CA GLY A 187 -23.08 31.77 16.48
C GLY A 187 -21.81 30.94 16.65
N ARG A 188 -20.93 31.33 17.59
CA ARG A 188 -19.65 30.67 17.81
C ARG A 188 -19.75 29.60 18.89
N LEU A 189 -18.98 28.52 18.72
CA LEU A 189 -18.87 27.42 19.66
C LEU A 189 -17.86 27.74 20.78
N TYR A 190 -18.31 27.51 22.01
CA TYR A 190 -17.50 27.61 23.21
C TYR A 190 -17.42 26.26 23.89
N VAL A 191 -16.24 25.93 24.41
CA VAL A 191 -15.96 24.76 25.23
C VAL A 191 -15.42 25.26 26.56
N ASN A 192 -16.14 25.00 27.66
CA ASN A 192 -15.79 25.49 29.00
C ASN A 192 -15.56 27.01 29.04
N ASN A 193 -16.46 27.79 28.41
CA ASN A 193 -16.39 29.25 28.26
C ASN A 193 -15.18 29.77 27.45
N LEU A 194 -14.45 28.91 26.75
CA LEU A 194 -13.37 29.30 25.83
C LEU A 194 -13.83 29.11 24.39
N LEU A 195 -13.54 30.10 23.54
CA LEU A 195 -13.84 30.04 22.12
C LEU A 195 -13.09 28.85 21.49
N ALA A 196 -13.81 27.98 20.79
CA ALA A 196 -13.29 26.74 20.22
C ALA A 196 -13.46 26.70 18.69
N PRO A 197 -12.77 27.58 17.94
CA PRO A 197 -12.98 27.70 16.49
C PRO A 197 -12.52 26.46 15.72
N ASP A 198 -11.52 25.74 16.24
CA ASP A 198 -11.00 24.49 15.65
C ASP A 198 -11.98 23.30 15.79
N ASP A 199 -13.03 23.47 16.60
CA ASP A 199 -14.07 22.47 16.84
C ASP A 199 -15.31 22.73 15.97
N GLU A 200 -15.39 23.88 15.29
CA GLU A 200 -16.43 24.18 14.32
C GLU A 200 -16.15 23.52 12.97
N ILE A 201 -17.21 23.02 12.33
CA ILE A 201 -17.10 22.50 10.96
C ILE A 201 -17.06 23.70 10.02
N LEU A 202 -16.05 23.75 9.13
CA LEU A 202 -15.97 24.78 8.10
C LEU A 202 -17.26 24.81 7.26
N GLY A 203 -17.91 25.98 7.21
CA GLY A 203 -19.20 26.16 6.54
C GLY A 203 -20.43 25.97 7.45
N THR A 204 -20.24 25.86 8.76
CA THR A 204 -21.34 25.97 9.72
C THR A 204 -21.94 27.37 9.65
N ASP A 205 -23.23 27.44 9.36
CA ASP A 205 -23.98 28.69 9.31
C ASP A 205 -24.94 28.75 10.49
N TYR A 206 -24.89 29.87 11.22
CA TYR A 206 -25.82 30.11 12.31
C TYR A 206 -27.19 30.48 11.75
N PHE A 207 -28.24 29.81 12.22
CA PHE A 207 -29.61 30.03 11.75
C PHE A 207 -30.51 30.59 12.87
N LYS A 208 -31.42 31.49 12.50
CA LYS A 208 -32.49 31.92 13.39
C LYS A 208 -33.58 30.86 13.41
N VAL A 209 -34.11 30.57 14.60
CA VAL A 209 -35.22 29.62 14.74
C VAL A 209 -36.47 30.25 14.08
N PRO A 210 -37.08 29.59 13.06
CA PRO A 210 -38.29 30.11 12.44
C PRO A 210 -39.50 30.01 13.39
N PRO A 211 -40.53 30.85 13.23
CA PRO A 211 -41.77 30.74 13.99
C PRO A 211 -42.42 29.36 13.80
N GLY A 212 -43.00 28.82 14.88
CA GLY A 212 -43.69 27.53 14.87
C GLY A 212 -42.86 26.40 15.46
N LYS A 213 -42.94 25.20 14.87
CA LYS A 213 -42.29 24.00 15.41
C LYS A 213 -40.94 23.76 14.75
N THR A 214 -39.88 23.80 15.56
CA THR A 214 -38.51 23.46 15.14
C THR A 214 -38.04 22.21 15.86
N LYS A 215 -37.35 21.32 15.14
CA LYS A 215 -36.72 20.12 15.71
C LYS A 215 -35.22 20.33 15.75
N VAL A 216 -34.63 20.24 16.95
CA VAL A 216 -33.17 20.25 17.15
C VAL A 216 -32.70 18.79 17.28
N GLN A 217 -31.60 18.46 16.61
CA GLN A 217 -31.00 17.12 16.67
C GLN A 217 -29.52 17.24 17.04
N LEU A 218 -29.11 16.50 18.05
CA LEU A 218 -27.70 16.38 18.44
C LEU A 218 -27.15 15.08 17.87
N LEU A 219 -26.10 15.19 17.07
CA LEU A 219 -25.35 14.05 16.54
C LEU A 219 -24.04 13.96 17.31
N VAL A 220 -23.88 12.89 18.08
CA VAL A 220 -22.70 12.67 18.92
C VAL A 220 -21.98 11.40 18.52
N SER A 221 -20.69 11.33 18.85
CA SER A 221 -19.86 10.13 18.64
C SER A 221 -20.43 8.94 19.40
N SER A 222 -20.17 7.71 18.93
CA SER A 222 -20.56 6.47 19.61
C SER A 222 -19.91 6.27 20.98
N PHE A 223 -18.92 7.10 21.33
CA PHE A 223 -18.20 7.07 22.61
C PHE A 223 -18.57 8.26 23.51
N ALA A 224 -19.47 9.15 23.08
CA ALA A 224 -19.87 10.32 23.84
C ALA A 224 -21.14 10.03 24.66
N GLU A 225 -21.16 10.50 25.90
CA GLU A 225 -22.34 10.50 26.76
C GLU A 225 -22.77 11.95 26.99
N VAL A 226 -24.03 12.27 26.67
CA VAL A 226 -24.61 13.59 26.89
C VAL A 226 -25.51 13.52 28.12
N GLU A 227 -25.11 14.20 29.19
CA GLU A 227 -25.90 14.25 30.42
C GLU A 227 -27.20 15.03 30.23
N SER A 228 -27.11 16.22 29.66
CA SER A 228 -28.27 17.04 29.34
C SER A 228 -27.95 17.99 28.18
N ALA A 229 -29.02 18.46 27.53
CA ALA A 229 -28.93 19.52 26.53
C ALA A 229 -30.09 20.48 26.74
N ARG A 230 -29.79 21.78 26.72
CA ARG A 230 -30.76 22.86 26.86
C ARG A 230 -30.63 23.81 25.68
N ALA A 231 -31.78 24.25 25.17
CA ALA A 231 -31.86 25.33 24.20
C ALA A 231 -32.68 26.46 24.82
N GLU A 232 -32.17 27.69 24.70
CA GLU A 232 -32.86 28.90 25.11
C GLU A 232 -33.15 29.72 23.85
N ILE A 233 -34.39 30.19 23.71
CA ILE A 233 -34.85 30.91 22.53
C ILE A 233 -35.46 32.22 23.02
N GLU A 234 -34.94 33.32 22.51
CA GLU A 234 -35.49 34.65 22.75
C GLU A 234 -36.35 35.08 21.56
N GLU A 235 -37.56 35.56 21.84
CA GLU A 235 -38.43 36.11 20.82
C GLU A 235 -37.94 37.49 20.39
N ALA A 236 -37.65 37.65 19.11
CA ALA A 236 -37.36 38.93 18.50
C ALA A 236 -38.49 39.31 17.54
N TRP A 237 -39.09 40.49 17.76
CA TRP A 237 -40.14 41.05 16.90
C TRP A 237 -39.49 42.00 15.89
N ILE A 238 -39.85 41.87 14.61
CA ILE A 238 -39.50 42.83 13.54
C ILE A 238 -40.68 43.78 13.34
#